data_AF-A0A954SS26-F1
#
_entry.id   AF-A0A954SS26-F1
#
_cell.length_a   1.000
_cell.length_b   1.000
_cell.length_c   1.000
_cell.angle_alpha   90.00
_cell.angle_beta   90.00
_cell.angle_gamma   90.00
#
_symmetry.space_group_name_H-M   'P 1'
#
loop_
_entity.id
_entity.type
_entity.pdbx_description
1 polymer ?
#
loop_
_entity_poly.entity_id
_entity_poly.type
_entity_poly.pdbx_seq_one_letter_code
_entity_poly.pdbx_strand_id
1 'polypeptide(L)'
;MKESTRTLVFLGVAVVSVGMAFALKPSTPKPPSEFAEVGEPFYKEFDALQAKSLKVVSFNEATATSRTFEVEFKDGLWRIPSHHNYPADAKDRLGKTAASIIAIRKDEFRSSSKEDHAELGVVDPLEEDST
;
A
#
# COMPACT_ATOMS: atom_id res chain seq x y z
N MET A 1 61.48 -29.10 -3.58
CA MET A 1 60.13 -29.34 -3.02
C MET A 1 59.57 -30.60 -3.65
N LYS A 2 59.07 -31.57 -2.86
CA LYS A 2 58.37 -32.73 -3.42
C LYS A 2 57.00 -32.28 -3.93
N GLU A 3 56.60 -32.77 -5.10
CA GLU A 3 55.38 -32.37 -5.80
C GLU A 3 54.12 -32.54 -4.94
N SER A 4 54.08 -33.58 -4.11
CA SER A 4 53.01 -33.86 -3.14
C SER A 4 52.77 -32.74 -2.15
N THR A 5 53.81 -32.00 -1.74
CA THR A 5 53.67 -30.87 -0.81
C THR A 5 52.96 -29.69 -1.48
N ARG A 6 53.18 -29.45 -2.77
CA ARG A 6 52.48 -28.38 -3.51
C ARG A 6 51.00 -28.72 -3.67
N THR A 7 50.69 -29.96 -4.03
CA THR A 7 49.29 -30.41 -4.18
C THR A 7 48.50 -30.23 -2.89
N LEU A 8 49.11 -30.55 -1.73
CA LEU A 8 48.44 -30.42 -0.42
C LEU A 8 48.18 -28.96 -0.03
N VAL A 9 49.12 -28.05 -0.34
CA VAL A 9 48.94 -26.61 -0.10
C VAL A 9 47.82 -26.05 -0.96
N PHE A 10 47.77 -26.40 -2.25
CA PHE A 10 46.67 -25.97 -3.13
C PHE A 10 45.32 -26.50 -2.66
N LEU A 11 45.27 -27.73 -2.16
CA LEU A 11 44.04 -28.32 -1.62
C LEU A 11 43.57 -27.57 -0.37
N GLY A 12 44.49 -27.21 0.53
CA GLY A 12 44.18 -26.41 1.72
C GLY A 12 43.64 -25.02 1.36
N VAL A 13 44.28 -24.33 0.42
CA VAL A 13 43.83 -23.02 -0.07
C VAL A 13 42.45 -23.13 -0.73
N ALA A 14 42.20 -24.20 -1.49
CA ALA A 14 40.89 -24.43 -2.12
C ALA A 14 39.78 -24.60 -1.06
N VAL A 15 40.02 -25.39 -0.02
CA VAL A 15 39.04 -25.59 1.07
C VAL A 15 38.77 -24.28 1.82
N VAL A 16 39.81 -23.52 2.14
CA VAL A 16 39.66 -22.21 2.81
C VAL A 16 38.86 -21.24 1.93
N SER A 17 39.16 -21.20 0.64
CA SER A 17 38.45 -20.34 -0.32
C SER A 17 36.96 -20.70 -0.43
N VAL A 18 36.63 -21.99 -0.48
CA VAL A 18 35.22 -22.46 -0.51
C VAL A 18 34.49 -22.13 0.79
N GLY A 19 35.16 -22.32 1.94
CA GLY A 19 34.59 -21.94 3.24
C GLY A 19 34.29 -20.45 3.35
N MET A 20 35.21 -19.62 2.86
CA MET A 20 35.06 -18.16 2.86
C MET A 20 33.95 -17.69 1.90
N ALA A 21 33.79 -18.36 0.75
CA ALA A 21 32.70 -18.09 -0.17
C ALA A 21 31.32 -18.38 0.45
N PHE A 22 31.19 -19.43 1.26
CA PHE A 22 29.96 -19.70 1.99
C PHE A 22 29.69 -18.69 3.10
N ALA A 23 30.73 -18.27 3.83
CA ALA A 23 30.61 -17.30 4.92
C ALA A 23 30.27 -15.88 4.42
N LEU A 24 30.84 -15.47 3.29
CA LEU A 24 30.63 -14.16 2.68
C LEU A 24 29.48 -14.12 1.67
N LYS A 25 28.71 -15.21 1.55
CA LYS A 25 27.59 -15.27 0.62
C LYS A 25 26.61 -14.13 0.95
N PRO A 26 26.34 -13.19 0.02
CA PRO A 26 25.40 -12.12 0.28
C PRO A 26 24.01 -12.71 0.53
N SER A 27 23.32 -12.19 1.55
CA SER A 27 21.94 -12.58 1.81
C SER A 27 21.09 -12.12 0.63
N THR A 28 20.34 -13.04 0.04
CA THR A 28 19.35 -12.68 -0.98
C THR A 28 18.33 -11.73 -0.34
N PRO A 29 18.11 -10.53 -0.89
CA PRO A 29 17.07 -9.65 -0.38
C PRO A 29 15.75 -10.41 -0.46
N LYS A 30 15.06 -10.52 0.68
CA LYS A 30 13.70 -11.06 0.68
C LYS A 30 12.83 -10.05 -0.07
N PRO A 31 11.89 -10.51 -0.92
CA PRO A 31 10.89 -9.61 -1.46
C PRO A 31 10.17 -8.91 -0.29
N PRO A 32 9.80 -7.63 -0.45
CA PRO A 32 8.98 -6.91 0.53
C PRO A 32 7.79 -7.77 0.95
N SER A 33 7.42 -7.74 2.24
CA SER A 33 6.24 -8.47 2.73
C SER A 33 4.96 -8.08 2.00
N GLU A 34 4.90 -6.86 1.49
CA GLU A 34 3.80 -6.30 0.72
C GLU A 34 3.57 -7.05 -0.62
N PHE A 35 4.61 -7.64 -1.22
CA PHE A 35 4.45 -8.52 -2.38
C PHE A 35 3.65 -9.78 -2.06
N ALA A 36 3.71 -10.27 -0.81
CA ALA A 36 2.97 -11.46 -0.40
C ALA A 36 1.46 -11.20 -0.27
N GLU A 37 1.03 -9.94 -0.28
CA GLU A 37 -0.37 -9.54 -0.18
C GLU A 37 -1.06 -9.39 -1.55
N VAL A 38 -0.33 -9.60 -2.65
CA VAL A 38 -0.92 -9.62 -3.99
C VAL A 38 -1.96 -10.74 -4.09
N GLY A 39 -3.13 -10.40 -4.65
CA GLY A 39 -4.32 -11.26 -4.75
C GLY A 39 -5.29 -11.13 -3.58
N GLU A 40 -4.86 -10.54 -2.45
CA GLU A 40 -5.72 -10.34 -1.29
C GLU A 40 -6.68 -9.15 -1.46
N PRO A 41 -7.85 -9.14 -0.80
CA PRO A 41 -8.72 -7.97 -0.76
C PRO A 41 -7.99 -6.75 -0.18
N PHE A 42 -8.21 -5.57 -0.76
CA PHE A 42 -7.65 -4.31 -0.24
C PHE A 42 -8.21 -4.00 1.15
N TYR A 43 -9.51 -4.23 1.37
CA TYR A 43 -10.23 -3.86 2.59
C TYR A 43 -10.85 -5.10 3.24
N LYS A 44 -10.01 -5.97 3.82
CA LYS A 44 -10.46 -7.26 4.40
C LYS A 44 -11.50 -7.12 5.52
N GLU A 45 -11.42 -6.03 6.28
CA GLU A 45 -12.25 -5.78 7.47
C GLU A 45 -13.48 -4.91 7.17
N PHE A 46 -13.64 -4.42 5.93
CA PHE A 46 -14.71 -3.50 5.57
C PHE A 46 -16.00 -4.25 5.20
N ASP A 47 -17.05 -4.07 5.99
CA ASP A 47 -18.40 -4.55 5.67
C ASP A 47 -19.26 -3.43 5.05
N ALA A 48 -19.54 -3.56 3.76
CA ALA A 48 -20.37 -2.63 3.01
C ALA A 48 -21.80 -2.47 3.58
N LEU A 49 -22.33 -3.49 4.27
CA LEU A 49 -23.67 -3.44 4.87
C LEU A 49 -23.72 -2.58 6.13
N GLN A 50 -22.57 -2.36 6.77
CA GLN A 50 -22.44 -1.50 7.96
C GLN A 50 -22.05 -0.06 7.61
N ALA A 51 -21.82 0.26 6.34
CA ALA A 51 -21.43 1.60 5.91
C ALA A 51 -22.52 2.63 6.23
N LYS A 52 -22.17 3.62 7.06
CA LYS A 52 -23.06 4.73 7.49
C LYS A 52 -22.58 6.11 7.05
N SER A 53 -21.42 6.20 6.41
CA SER A 53 -20.92 7.46 5.87
C SER A 53 -20.09 7.23 4.62
N LEU A 54 -20.02 8.26 3.78
CA LEU A 54 -19.11 8.37 2.65
C LEU A 54 -18.55 9.78 2.63
N LYS A 55 -17.23 9.85 2.58
CA LYS A 55 -16.49 11.10 2.44
C LYS A 55 -15.59 10.99 1.21
N VAL A 56 -15.70 11.97 0.33
CA VAL A 56 -14.88 12.11 -0.87
C VAL A 56 -14.09 13.40 -0.74
N VAL A 57 -12.77 13.30 -0.88
CA VAL A 57 -11.85 14.44 -0.86
C VAL A 57 -11.22 14.55 -2.24
N SER A 58 -11.23 15.74 -2.82
CA SER A 58 -10.55 16.04 -4.08
C SER A 58 -9.64 17.24 -3.89
N PHE A 59 -8.36 17.12 -4.24
CA PHE A 59 -7.43 18.24 -4.29
C PHE A 59 -7.51 18.96 -5.65
N ASN A 60 -7.48 20.29 -5.64
CA ASN A 60 -7.37 21.10 -6.85
C ASN A 60 -5.99 21.76 -6.89
N GLU A 61 -5.13 21.29 -7.80
CA GLU A 61 -3.76 21.77 -7.95
C GLU A 61 -3.67 23.23 -8.40
N ALA A 62 -4.61 23.71 -9.23
CA ALA A 62 -4.59 25.08 -9.74
C ALA A 62 -4.88 26.13 -8.65
N THR A 63 -5.66 25.75 -7.63
CA THR A 63 -6.02 26.64 -6.52
C THR A 63 -5.34 26.25 -5.21
N ALA A 64 -4.58 25.15 -5.17
CA ALA A 64 -4.03 24.56 -3.96
C ALA A 64 -5.08 24.38 -2.84
N THR A 65 -6.27 23.87 -3.20
CA THR A 65 -7.38 23.69 -2.23
C THR A 65 -7.97 22.29 -2.28
N SER A 66 -8.17 21.68 -1.11
CA SER A 66 -8.96 20.45 -0.96
C SER A 66 -10.45 20.74 -0.84
N ARG A 67 -11.27 19.97 -1.56
CA ARG A 67 -12.74 19.99 -1.46
C ARG A 67 -13.20 18.68 -0.87
N THR A 68 -14.06 18.76 0.13
CA THR A 68 -14.61 17.59 0.82
C THR A 68 -16.12 17.55 0.64
N PHE A 69 -16.63 16.40 0.22
CA PHE A 69 -18.04 16.08 0.17
C PHE A 69 -18.32 14.90 1.09
N GLU A 70 -19.32 15.02 1.96
CA GLU A 70 -19.65 13.99 2.95
C GLU A 70 -21.15 13.76 3.03
N VAL A 71 -21.52 12.50 3.18
CA VAL A 71 -22.88 12.04 3.49
C VAL A 71 -22.81 11.10 4.68
N GLU A 72 -23.67 11.30 5.67
CA GLU A 72 -23.77 10.46 6.86
C GLU A 72 -25.21 10.01 7.13
N PHE A 73 -25.36 8.86 7.79
CA PHE A 73 -26.61 8.37 8.34
C PHE A 73 -26.67 8.65 9.84
N LYS A 74 -27.50 9.62 10.23
CA LYS A 74 -27.65 10.07 11.61
C LYS A 74 -29.11 10.31 11.96
N ASP A 75 -29.52 9.89 13.16
CA ASP A 75 -30.91 9.95 13.65
C ASP A 75 -31.94 9.35 12.68
N GLY A 76 -31.57 8.26 11.99
CA GLY A 76 -32.44 7.57 11.03
C GLY A 76 -32.55 8.23 9.65
N LEU A 77 -31.78 9.29 9.39
CA LEU A 77 -31.83 10.08 8.16
C LEU A 77 -30.45 10.20 7.52
N TRP A 78 -30.41 10.14 6.21
CA TRP A 78 -29.23 10.48 5.41
C TRP A 78 -29.12 12.00 5.26
N ARG A 79 -27.94 12.55 5.55
CA ARG A 79 -27.71 14.00 5.62
C ARG A 79 -26.39 14.38 4.99
N ILE A 80 -26.32 15.61 4.47
CA ILE A 80 -25.08 16.27 4.03
C ILE A 80 -24.68 17.31 5.09
N PRO A 81 -23.68 17.03 5.96
CA PRO A 81 -23.33 17.93 7.06
C PRO A 81 -22.92 19.33 6.59
N SER A 82 -22.19 19.40 5.47
CA SER A 82 -21.72 20.67 4.89
C SER A 82 -22.85 21.58 4.38
N HIS A 83 -24.07 21.07 4.25
CA HIS A 83 -25.22 21.80 3.74
C HIS A 83 -26.33 21.86 4.80
N HIS A 84 -26.02 22.34 6.01
CA HIS A 84 -27.00 22.48 7.10
C HIS A 84 -27.77 21.18 7.42
N ASN A 85 -27.08 20.02 7.35
CA ASN A 85 -27.70 18.70 7.54
C ASN A 85 -28.84 18.41 6.54
N TYR A 86 -28.72 18.91 5.30
CA TYR A 86 -29.73 18.74 4.27
C TYR A 86 -30.06 17.25 4.08
N PRO A 87 -31.35 16.86 4.13
CA PRO A 87 -31.75 15.47 3.94
C PRO A 87 -31.47 15.04 2.49
N ALA A 88 -30.71 13.96 2.32
CA ALA A 88 -30.32 13.44 1.02
C ALA A 88 -30.78 11.99 0.87
N ASP A 89 -31.24 11.57 -0.30
CA ASP A 89 -31.43 10.14 -0.58
C ASP A 89 -30.10 9.55 -1.07
N ALA A 90 -29.29 9.08 -0.11
CA ALA A 90 -27.94 8.55 -0.38
C ALA A 90 -27.86 7.03 -0.22
N LYS A 91 -28.94 6.35 0.16
CA LYS A 91 -28.93 4.91 0.47
C LYS A 91 -28.42 4.08 -0.71
N ASP A 92 -29.02 4.27 -1.88
CA ASP A 92 -28.66 3.49 -3.07
C ASP A 92 -27.27 3.85 -3.61
N ARG A 93 -26.90 5.14 -3.56
CA ARG A 93 -25.59 5.60 -4.03
C ARG A 93 -24.48 5.09 -3.12
N LEU A 94 -24.64 5.20 -1.81
CA LEU A 94 -23.68 4.67 -0.85
C LEU A 94 -23.55 3.16 -1.00
N GLY A 95 -24.67 2.43 -1.07
CA GLY A 95 -24.66 0.98 -1.20
C GLY A 95 -23.89 0.53 -2.45
N LYS A 96 -24.12 1.19 -3.59
CA LYS A 96 -23.36 0.93 -4.83
C LYS A 96 -21.87 1.24 -4.68
N THR A 97 -21.51 2.37 -4.08
CA THR A 97 -20.11 2.74 -3.87
C THR A 97 -19.40 1.78 -2.90
N ALA A 98 -20.01 1.47 -1.75
CA ALA A 98 -19.46 0.52 -0.79
C ALA A 98 -19.30 -0.88 -1.41
N ALA A 99 -20.27 -1.34 -2.20
CA ALA A 99 -20.19 -2.60 -2.93
C ALA A 99 -19.07 -2.62 -3.98
N SER A 100 -18.73 -1.47 -4.58
CA SER A 100 -17.62 -1.39 -5.54
C SER A 100 -16.25 -1.53 -4.88
N ILE A 101 -16.14 -1.16 -3.59
CA ILE A 101 -14.87 -1.13 -2.86
C ILE A 101 -14.52 -2.51 -2.27
N ILE A 102 -15.51 -3.29 -1.83
CA ILE A 102 -15.28 -4.63 -1.26
C ILE A 102 -14.68 -5.63 -2.25
N ALA A 103 -14.87 -5.41 -3.55
CA ALA A 103 -14.39 -6.30 -4.61
C ALA A 103 -12.96 -5.97 -5.07
N ILE A 104 -12.35 -4.89 -4.56
CA ILE A 104 -11.01 -4.47 -4.98
C ILE A 104 -9.97 -5.39 -4.36
N ARG A 105 -9.14 -5.99 -5.22
CA ARG A 105 -8.00 -6.84 -4.83
C ARG A 105 -6.69 -6.17 -5.20
N LYS A 106 -5.65 -6.48 -4.44
CA LYS A 106 -4.27 -6.05 -4.70
C LYS A 106 -3.77 -6.79 -5.95
N ASP A 107 -3.61 -6.10 -7.07
CA ASP A 107 -3.23 -6.74 -8.33
C ASP A 107 -1.71 -6.81 -8.50
N GLU A 108 -1.02 -5.69 -8.27
CA GLU A 108 0.42 -5.58 -8.40
C GLU A 108 0.98 -4.72 -7.26
N PHE A 109 2.15 -5.09 -6.75
CA PHE A 109 2.94 -4.22 -5.87
C PHE A 109 3.93 -3.41 -6.72
N ARG A 110 3.86 -2.08 -6.62
CA ARG A 110 4.73 -1.16 -7.36
C ARG A 110 5.92 -0.69 -6.53
N SER A 111 5.64 -0.01 -5.43
CA SER A 111 6.65 0.51 -4.52
C SER A 111 6.02 0.77 -3.16
N SER A 112 6.87 0.78 -2.13
CA SER A 112 6.53 1.28 -0.80
C SER A 112 7.34 2.52 -0.40
N SER A 113 8.12 3.09 -1.33
CA SER A 113 8.77 4.37 -1.08
C SER A 113 7.78 5.52 -1.24
N LYS A 114 7.81 6.45 -0.27
CA LYS A 114 7.04 7.70 -0.32
C LYS A 114 7.43 8.59 -1.50
N GLU A 115 8.67 8.50 -1.95
CA GLU A 115 9.20 9.28 -3.07
C GLU A 115 8.44 8.98 -4.38
N ASP A 116 7.94 7.75 -4.52
CA ASP A 116 7.24 7.29 -5.71
C ASP A 116 5.74 7.66 -5.69
N HIS A 117 5.19 8.10 -4.56
CA HIS A 117 3.74 8.36 -4.42
C HIS A 117 3.25 9.45 -5.38
N ALA A 118 4.07 10.48 -5.63
CA ALA A 118 3.77 11.56 -6.56
C ALA A 118 3.65 11.06 -8.00
N GLU A 119 4.59 10.22 -8.44
CA GLU A 119 4.57 9.62 -9.78
C GLU A 119 3.42 8.61 -9.94
N LEU A 120 3.11 7.87 -8.86
CA LEU A 120 2.03 6.89 -8.82
C LEU A 120 0.63 7.51 -8.63
N GLY A 121 0.54 8.82 -8.37
CA GLY A 121 -0.74 9.53 -8.18
C GLY A 121 -1.49 9.11 -6.91
N VAL A 122 -0.77 8.67 -5.88
CA VAL A 122 -1.33 8.19 -4.59
C VAL A 122 -0.97 9.12 -3.42
N VAL A 123 -0.69 10.39 -3.73
CA VAL A 123 -0.46 11.45 -2.72
C VAL A 123 -1.76 11.68 -1.94
N ASP A 124 -1.65 11.82 -0.62
CA ASP A 124 -2.81 12.08 0.22
C ASP A 124 -3.35 13.50 -0.03
N PRO A 125 -4.60 13.66 -0.51
CA PRO A 125 -5.19 14.98 -0.73
C PRO A 125 -5.51 15.76 0.56
N LEU A 126 -5.29 15.15 1.74
CA LEU A 126 -5.42 15.76 3.06
C LEU A 126 -4.09 16.07 3.74
N GLU A 127 -2.96 15.59 3.22
CA GLU A 127 -1.66 15.99 3.77
C GLU A 127 -1.48 17.49 3.52
N GLU A 128 -1.38 18.26 4.61
CA GLU A 128 -0.92 19.64 4.52
C GLU A 128 0.57 19.59 4.18
N ASP A 129 0.99 20.24 3.09
CA ASP A 129 2.38 20.44 2.71
C ASP A 129 3.14 20.99 3.93
N SER A 130 3.77 20.09 4.68
CA SER A 130 4.54 20.42 5.87
C SER A 130 5.87 20.97 5.39
N THR A 131 5.83 22.24 4.95
CA THR A 131 7.03 23.01 4.60
C THR A 131 7.72 23.51 5.86
#